data_AF-A0A5J4SH66-F1
#
_entry.id   AF-A0A5J4SH66-F1
#
_cell.length_a   1.000
_cell.length_b   1.000
_cell.length_c   1.000
_cell.angle_alpha   90.00
_cell.angle_beta   90.00
_cell.angle_gamma   90.00
#
_symmetry.space_group_name_H-M   'P 1'
#
loop_
_entity.id
_entity.type
_entity.pdbx_description
1 polymer ?
#
loop_
_entity_poly.entity_id
_entity_poly.type
_entity_poly.pdbx_seq_one_letter_code
_entity_poly.pdbx_strand_id
1 'polypeptide(L)'
;MDLYEKISEDIKTAMKAKDKVILETLRNIKKYFIEAKTAPGANDMLTDEAALKIMQKLAKQGKNSAQIYITQQRQDLADAELAQVQVIESYLPKQLSEREK
;
A
#
# COMPACT_ATOMS: atom_id res chain seq x y z
N MET A 1 1.29 -17.57 6.76
CA MET A 1 0.62 -16.30 7.02
C MET A 1 0.52 -15.59 5.69
N ASP A 2 -0.72 -15.33 5.25
CA ASP A 2 -0.96 -14.64 3.98
C ASP A 2 -0.65 -13.13 4.13
N LEU A 3 -0.65 -12.38 3.02
CA LEU A 3 -0.33 -10.95 3.04
C LEU A 3 -1.37 -10.15 3.84
N TYR A 4 -2.64 -10.58 3.86
CA TYR A 4 -3.70 -9.91 4.61
C TYR A 4 -3.49 -10.01 6.13
N GLU A 5 -3.13 -11.20 6.61
CA GLU A 5 -2.75 -11.47 7.99
C GLU A 5 -1.51 -10.67 8.37
N LYS A 6 -0.50 -10.64 7.49
CA LYS A 6 0.73 -9.83 7.69
C LYS A 6 0.45 -8.35 7.91
N ILE A 7 -0.31 -7.74 7.00
CA ILE A 7 -0.70 -6.34 7.17
C ILE A 7 -1.50 -6.13 8.46
N SER A 8 -2.35 -7.08 8.84
CA SER A 8 -3.13 -6.99 10.09
C SER A 8 -2.27 -7.07 11.36
N GLU A 9 -1.20 -7.86 11.36
CA GLU A 9 -0.24 -7.90 12.46
C GLU A 9 0.65 -6.66 12.50
N ASP A 10 1.15 -6.22 11.34
CA ASP A 10 2.02 -5.07 11.25
C ASP A 10 1.30 -3.76 11.64
N ILE A 11 -0.02 -3.67 11.46
CA ILE A 11 -0.83 -2.58 12.06
C ILE A 11 -0.67 -2.54 13.58
N LYS A 12 -0.72 -3.70 14.26
CA LYS A 12 -0.57 -3.76 15.73
C LYS A 12 0.84 -3.33 16.13
N THR A 13 1.85 -3.73 15.36
CA THR A 13 3.24 -3.31 15.55
C THR A 13 3.40 -1.80 15.38
N ALA A 14 2.85 -1.23 14.30
CA ALA A 14 2.89 0.21 14.03
C ALA A 14 2.16 1.02 15.12
N MET A 15 1.03 0.51 15.65
CA MET A 15 0.34 1.12 16.79
C MET A 15 1.22 1.19 18.04
N LYS A 16 1.98 0.13 18.34
CA LYS A 16 2.91 0.11 19.49
C LYS A 16 4.11 1.03 19.29
N ALA A 17 4.65 1.06 18.06
CA ALA A 17 5.76 1.91 17.68
C ALA A 17 5.38 3.40 17.59
N LYS A 18 4.08 3.72 17.55
CA LYS A 18 3.54 5.07 17.30
C LYS A 18 4.03 5.67 15.98
N ASP A 19 4.36 4.82 15.01
CA ASP A 19 4.72 5.24 13.67
C ASP A 19 3.45 5.58 12.89
N LYS A 20 3.15 6.87 12.81
CA LYS A 20 1.92 7.36 12.19
C LYS A 20 1.87 7.05 10.69
N VAL A 21 2.99 7.19 9.98
CA VAL A 21 3.04 6.99 8.53
C VAL A 21 2.76 5.52 8.21
N ILE A 22 3.49 4.60 8.84
CA ILE A 22 3.29 3.17 8.66
C ILE A 22 1.85 2.79 9.05
N LEU A 23 1.36 3.26 10.20
CA LEU A 23 0.03 2.93 10.67
C LEU A 23 -1.08 3.36 9.70
N GLU A 24 -1.02 4.59 9.19
CA GLU A 24 -2.01 5.12 8.25
C GLU A 24 -1.95 4.37 6.92
N THR A 25 -0.74 4.12 6.39
CA THR A 25 -0.57 3.35 5.15
C THR A 25 -1.13 1.94 5.29
N LEU A 26 -0.79 1.21 6.35
CA LEU A 26 -1.25 -0.17 6.55
C LEU A 26 -2.78 -0.25 6.76
N ARG A 27 -3.37 0.72 7.45
CA ARG A 27 -4.84 0.81 7.58
C ARG A 27 -5.51 1.06 6.24
N ASN A 28 -4.93 1.94 5.41
CA ASN A 28 -5.44 2.19 4.07
C ASN A 28 -5.36 0.92 3.20
N ILE A 29 -4.21 0.23 3.20
CA ILE A 29 -4.07 -1.07 2.51
C ILE A 29 -5.15 -2.06 2.96
N LYS A 30 -5.34 -2.22 4.27
CA LYS A 30 -6.32 -3.13 4.84
C LYS A 30 -7.75 -2.80 4.38
N LYS A 31 -8.09 -1.52 4.21
CA LYS A 31 -9.38 -1.10 3.63
C LYS A 31 -9.56 -1.66 2.23
N TYR A 32 -8.58 -1.48 1.33
CA TYR A 32 -8.64 -2.03 -0.02
C TYR A 32 -8.69 -3.55 -0.06
N PHE A 33 -8.01 -4.23 0.88
CA PHE A 33 -8.11 -5.68 1.01
C PHE A 33 -9.52 -6.13 1.41
N ILE A 34 -10.16 -5.44 2.36
CA ILE A 34 -11.55 -5.73 2.75
C ILE A 34 -12.50 -5.46 1.59
N GLU A 35 -12.33 -4.36 0.85
CA GLU A 35 -13.11 -4.07 -0.35
C GLU A 35 -12.99 -5.20 -1.39
N ALA A 36 -11.78 -5.73 -1.60
CA ALA A 36 -11.56 -6.86 -2.52
C ALA A 36 -12.18 -8.17 -2.01
N LYS A 37 -12.08 -8.48 -0.71
CA LYS A 37 -12.72 -9.66 -0.08
C LYS A 37 -14.24 -9.64 -0.20
N THR A 38 -14.83 -8.45 -0.09
CA THR A 38 -16.29 -8.24 -0.07
C THR A 38 -16.87 -7.95 -1.45
N ALA A 39 -16.05 -7.93 -2.50
CA ALA A 39 -16.51 -7.72 -3.86
C ALA A 39 -17.42 -8.86 -4.34
N PRO A 40 -18.42 -8.59 -5.20
CA PRO A 40 -19.28 -9.62 -5.76
C PRO A 40 -18.46 -10.74 -6.41
N GLY A 41 -18.69 -11.99 -5.98
CA GLY A 41 -17.97 -13.17 -6.47
C GLY A 41 -16.64 -13.50 -5.75
N ALA A 42 -16.19 -12.67 -4.80
CA ALA A 42 -14.96 -12.93 -4.03
C ALA A 42 -15.16 -13.88 -2.83
N ASN A 43 -16.40 -14.05 -2.34
CA ASN A 43 -16.75 -14.99 -1.26
C ASN A 43 -15.88 -14.83 0.01
N ASP A 44 -15.59 -13.59 0.43
CA ASP A 44 -14.72 -13.25 1.56
C ASP A 44 -13.26 -13.74 1.43
N MET A 45 -12.85 -14.17 0.24
CA MET A 45 -11.49 -14.63 -0.04
C MET A 45 -10.65 -13.51 -0.67
N LEU A 46 -9.38 -13.46 -0.28
CA LEU A 46 -8.37 -12.64 -0.93
C LEU A 46 -7.13 -13.49 -1.09
N THR A 47 -6.75 -13.76 -2.33
CA THR A 47 -5.51 -14.48 -2.63
C THR A 47 -4.32 -13.53 -2.49
N ASP A 48 -3.15 -14.07 -2.16
CA ASP A 48 -1.91 -13.28 -2.10
C ASP A 48 -1.61 -12.57 -3.43
N GLU A 49 -1.92 -13.20 -4.56
CA GLU A 49 -1.74 -12.58 -5.87
C GLU A 49 -2.64 -11.34 -6.04
N ALA A 50 -3.92 -11.43 -5.64
CA ALA A 50 -4.83 -10.29 -5.69
C ALA A 50 -4.39 -9.19 -4.72
N ALA A 51 -3.94 -9.56 -3.52
CA ALA A 51 -3.40 -8.63 -2.54
C ALA A 51 -2.15 -7.89 -3.07
N LEU A 52 -1.22 -8.61 -3.69
CA LEU A 52 -0.04 -8.02 -4.34
C LEU A 52 -0.40 -7.07 -5.48
N LYS A 53 -1.39 -7.42 -6.32
CA LYS A 53 -1.88 -6.53 -7.39
C LYS A 53 -2.47 -5.24 -6.82
N ILE A 54 -3.22 -5.32 -5.71
CA ILE A 54 -3.73 -4.14 -5.00
C ILE A 54 -2.57 -3.28 -4.50
N MET A 55 -1.57 -3.88 -3.85
CA MET A 55 -0.39 -3.16 -3.34
C MET A 55 0.39 -2.45 -4.46
N GLN A 56 0.62 -3.11 -5.59
CA GLN A 56 1.26 -2.52 -6.77
C GLN A 56 0.45 -1.32 -7.30
N LYS A 57 -0.88 -1.45 -7.38
CA LYS A 57 -1.77 -0.38 -7.81
C LYS A 57 -1.69 0.83 -6.86
N LEU A 58 -1.73 0.60 -5.54
CA LEU A 58 -1.64 1.67 -4.55
C LEU A 58 -0.28 2.40 -4.60
N ALA A 59 0.82 1.66 -4.73
CA ALA A 59 2.15 2.25 -4.91
C ALA A 59 2.20 3.15 -6.16
N LYS A 60 1.66 2.68 -7.29
CA LYS A 60 1.59 3.46 -8.53
C LYS A 60 0.72 4.71 -8.37
N GLN A 61 -0.43 4.59 -7.70
CA GLN A 61 -1.31 5.74 -7.44
C GLN A 61 -0.62 6.78 -6.57
N GLY A 62 0.04 6.38 -5.47
CA GLY A 62 0.80 7.31 -4.62
C GLY A 62 1.92 8.02 -5.37
N LYS A 63 2.69 7.31 -6.23
CA LYS A 63 3.71 7.94 -7.09
C LYS A 63 3.13 8.98 -8.05
N ASN A 64 1.97 8.67 -8.65
CA ASN A 64 1.28 9.61 -9.53
C ASN A 64 0.78 10.84 -8.77
N SER A 65 0.19 10.65 -7.57
CA SER A 65 -0.24 11.74 -6.69
C SER A 65 0.94 12.64 -6.29
N ALA A 66 2.06 12.03 -5.88
CA ALA A 66 3.28 12.76 -5.56
C ALA A 66 3.76 13.61 -6.74
N GLN A 67 3.75 13.06 -7.96
CA GLN A 67 4.14 13.83 -9.15
C GLN A 67 3.21 15.02 -9.41
N ILE A 68 1.90 14.87 -9.18
CA ILE A 68 0.93 15.98 -9.28
C ILE A 68 1.21 17.04 -8.21
N TYR A 69 1.52 16.65 -6.98
CA TYR A 69 1.86 17.60 -5.93
C TYR A 69 3.17 18.35 -6.22
N ILE A 70 4.17 17.69 -6.78
CA ILE A 70 5.41 18.33 -7.24
C ILE A 70 5.12 19.38 -8.31
N THR A 71 4.28 19.08 -9.31
CA THR A 71 3.93 20.06 -10.35
C THR A 71 3.15 21.26 -9.81
N GLN A 72 2.42 21.07 -8.71
CA GLN A 72 1.71 22.13 -7.98
C GLN A 72 2.57 22.84 -6.92
N GLN A 73 3.88 22.56 -6.86
CA GLN A 73 4.81 23.11 -5.86
C GLN A 73 4.41 22.79 -4.40
N ARG A 74 3.72 21.67 -4.18
CA ARG A 74 3.29 21.15 -2.87
C ARG A 74 4.20 20.01 -2.40
N GLN A 75 5.47 20.33 -2.16
CA GLN A 75 6.48 19.34 -1.76
C GLN A 75 6.10 18.59 -0.47
N ASP A 76 5.46 19.28 0.47
CA ASP A 76 4.95 18.71 1.72
C ASP A 76 4.02 17.51 1.48
N LEU A 77 3.12 17.63 0.51
CA LEU A 77 2.18 16.57 0.15
C LEU A 77 2.85 15.47 -0.68
N ALA A 78 3.79 15.84 -1.56
CA ALA A 78 4.55 14.89 -2.34
C ALA A 78 5.39 13.96 -1.45
N ASP A 79 6.08 14.53 -0.46
CA ASP A 79 6.89 13.77 0.49
C ASP A 79 6.03 12.83 1.34
N ALA A 80 4.85 13.29 1.75
CA ALA A 80 3.90 12.46 2.48
C ALA A 80 3.41 11.26 1.64
N GLU A 81 3.07 11.46 0.36
CA GLU A 81 2.69 10.38 -0.56
C GLU A 81 3.85 9.39 -0.77
N LEU A 82 5.07 9.91 -1.01
CA LEU A 82 6.24 9.06 -1.23
C LEU A 82 6.63 8.24 0.00
N ALA A 83 6.46 8.79 1.20
CA ALA A 83 6.68 8.05 2.44
C ALA A 83 5.71 6.86 2.55
N GLN A 84 4.43 7.04 2.18
CA GLN A 84 3.46 5.93 2.15
C GLN A 84 3.82 4.90 1.06
N VAL A 85 4.27 5.36 -0.12
CA VAL A 85 4.73 4.48 -1.20
C VAL A 85 5.89 3.61 -0.74
N GLN A 86 6.87 4.16 -0.03
CA GLN A 86 8.00 3.38 0.51
C GLN A 86 7.54 2.28 1.46
N VAL A 87 6.55 2.57 2.31
CA VAL A 87 5.95 1.55 3.18
C VAL A 87 5.31 0.44 2.35
N ILE A 88 4.50 0.78 1.33
CA ILE A 88 3.88 -0.22 0.43
C ILE A 88 4.93 -1.07 -0.28
N GLU A 89 5.98 -0.44 -0.81
CA GLU A 89 7.05 -1.12 -1.56
C GLU A 89 7.86 -2.10 -0.70
N SER A 90 7.94 -1.88 0.62
CA SER A 90 8.59 -2.83 1.53
C SER A 90 7.90 -4.20 1.61
N TYR A 91 6.61 -4.28 1.24
CA TYR A 91 5.83 -5.53 1.18
C TYR A 91 5.78 -6.14 -0.21
N LEU A 92 6.16 -5.38 -1.24
CA LEU A 92 6.23 -5.91 -2.59
C LEU A 92 7.53 -6.73 -2.71
N PRO A 93 7.51 -7.86 -3.44
CA PRO A 93 8.76 -8.48 -3.85
C PRO A 93 9.58 -7.40 -4.54
N LYS A 94 10.89 -7.32 -4.20
CA LYS A 94 11.81 -6.38 -4.84
C LYS A 94 11.53 -6.45 -6.34
N GLN A 95 10.94 -5.39 -6.89
CA GLN A 95 10.80 -5.30 -8.33
C GLN A 95 12.24 -5.35 -8.82
N LEU A 96 12.66 -6.50 -9.37
CA LEU A 96 13.65 -6.50 -10.42
C LEU A 96 13.10 -5.45 -11.37
N SER A 97 13.78 -4.32 -11.38
CA SER A 97 13.33 -3.12 -12.06
C SER A 97 12.92 -3.58 -13.45
N GLU A 98 11.63 -3.54 -13.76
CA GLU A 98 11.13 -3.80 -15.11
C GLU A 98 11.55 -2.61 -15.98
N ARG A 99 12.87 -2.54 -16.22
CA ARG A 99 13.47 -2.14 -17.47
C ARG A 99 13.30 -3.34 -18.40
N GLU A 100 12.05 -3.62 -18.78
CA GLU A 100 11.73 -4.58 -19.85
C GLU A 100 10.26 -4.41 -20.28
N LYS A 101 10.00 -3.27 -20.93
CA LYS A 101 9.32 -3.19 -22.24
C LYS A 101 9.35 -1.76 -22.78
#